data_AF-A0A5R8Y119-F1
#
_entry.id   AF-A0A5R8Y119-F1
#
_cell.length_a   1.000
_cell.length_b   1.000
_cell.length_c   1.000
_cell.angle_alpha   90.00
_cell.angle_beta   90.00
_cell.angle_gamma   90.00
#
_symmetry.space_group_name_H-M   'P 1'
#
loop_
_entity.id
_entity.type
_entity.pdbx_description
1 polymer ?
#
loop_
_entity_poly.entity_id
_entity_poly.type
_entity_poly.pdbx_seq_one_letter_code
_entity_poly.pdbx_strand_id
1 'polypeptide(L)'
;MLVIVSLITIFFIGGSNYLHYKMKKEYLTYALINSEIQTLNDIYSLCSGLVLANPTKENVDSCNFVYKKIEYKIDEVKKKSPYIYFYTKYISE
;
A
#
# COMPACT_ATOMS: atom_id res chain seq x y z
N MET A 1 -7.05 -29.30 27.44
CA MET A 1 -7.50 -28.97 26.08
C MET A 1 -8.34 -27.68 26.06
N LEU A 2 -9.40 -27.57 26.86
CA LEU A 2 -10.30 -26.40 26.90
C LEU A 2 -9.60 -25.07 27.26
N VAL A 3 -8.67 -25.09 28.21
CA VAL A 3 -7.87 -23.91 28.64
C VAL A 3 -6.92 -23.43 27.53
N ILE A 4 -6.36 -24.34 26.74
CA ILE A 4 -5.44 -24.00 25.64
C ILE A 4 -6.23 -23.36 24.51
N VAL A 5 -7.40 -23.93 24.17
CA VAL A 5 -8.30 -23.37 23.16
C VAL A 5 -8.75 -21.97 23.56
N SER A 6 -9.20 -21.75 24.79
CA SER A 6 -9.64 -20.42 25.24
C SER A 6 -8.50 -19.39 25.28
N LEU A 7 -7.28 -19.78 25.67
CA LEU A 7 -6.11 -18.90 25.59
C LEU A 7 -5.80 -18.47 24.16
N ILE A 8 -5.85 -19.40 23.20
CA ILE A 8 -5.64 -19.11 21.78
C ILE A 8 -6.70 -18.11 21.28
N THR A 9 -7.98 -18.33 21.59
CA THR A 9 -9.07 -17.43 21.15
C THR A 9 -8.91 -16.01 21.71
N ILE A 10 -8.55 -15.90 23.00
CA ILE A 10 -8.31 -14.59 23.64
C ILE A 10 -7.13 -13.88 22.97
N PHE A 11 -6.07 -14.61 22.63
CA PHE A 11 -4.91 -14.04 21.95
C PHE A 11 -5.26 -13.52 20.56
N PHE A 12 -6.06 -14.27 19.79
CA PHE A 12 -6.52 -13.84 18.47
C PHE A 12 -7.44 -12.62 18.54
N ILE A 13 -8.41 -12.59 19.46
CA ILE A 13 -9.31 -11.45 19.64
C ILE A 13 -8.52 -10.21 20.06
N GLY A 14 -7.60 -10.35 21.01
CA GLY A 14 -6.73 -9.27 21.46
C GLY A 14 -5.85 -8.73 20.33
N GLY A 15 -5.23 -9.62 19.55
CA GLY A 15 -4.40 -9.26 18.41
C GLY A 15 -5.18 -8.56 17.30
N SER A 16 -6.38 -9.06 16.97
CA SER A 16 -7.26 -8.44 15.97
C SER A 16 -7.71 -7.04 16.39
N ASN A 17 -8.16 -6.87 17.63
CA ASN A 17 -8.56 -5.57 18.16
C ASN A 17 -7.39 -4.58 18.19
N TYR A 18 -6.19 -5.03 18.56
CA TYR A 18 -4.99 -4.20 18.54
C TYR A 18 -4.65 -3.74 17.12
N LEU A 19 -4.64 -4.68 16.16
CA LEU A 19 -4.34 -4.38 14.75
C LEU A 19 -5.36 -3.39 14.19
N HIS A 20 -6.66 -3.64 14.42
CA HIS A 20 -7.73 -2.75 13.99
C HIS A 20 -7.59 -1.33 14.57
N TYR A 21 -7.29 -1.23 15.87
CA TYR A 21 -7.06 0.06 16.52
C TYR A 21 -5.88 0.83 15.92
N LYS A 22 -4.77 0.13 15.62
CA LYS A 22 -3.60 0.74 14.99
C LYS A 22 -3.88 1.19 13.56
N MET A 23 -4.51 0.34 12.74
CA MET A 23 -4.93 0.69 11.39
C MET A 23 -5.86 1.91 11.37
N LYS A 24 -6.80 1.99 12.31
CA LYS A 24 -7.69 3.16 12.43
C LYS A 24 -6.93 4.47 12.65
N LYS A 25 -5.81 4.45 13.37
CA LYS A 25 -4.96 5.64 13.55
C LYS A 25 -4.19 6.02 12.29
N GLU A 26 -3.80 5.03 11.50
CA GLU A 26 -3.03 5.22 10.27
C GLU A 26 -3.92 5.57 9.07
N TYR A 27 -5.23 5.32 9.16
CA TYR A 27 -6.17 5.38 8.05
C TYR A 27 -6.12 6.69 7.27
N LEU A 28 -6.14 7.85 7.93
CA LEU A 28 -6.13 9.14 7.23
C LEU A 28 -4.83 9.35 6.45
N THR A 29 -3.68 9.03 7.06
CA THR A 29 -2.38 9.12 6.40
C THR A 29 -2.28 8.17 5.22
N TYR A 30 -2.73 6.93 5.40
CA TYR A 30 -2.78 5.95 4.32
C TYR A 30 -3.68 6.39 3.18
N ALA A 31 -4.90 6.86 3.47
CA ALA A 31 -5.86 7.27 2.46
C ALA A 31 -5.33 8.42 1.58
N LEU A 32 -4.64 9.40 2.18
CA LEU A 32 -3.98 10.48 1.46
C LEU A 32 -2.88 9.96 0.54
N ILE A 33 -1.94 9.15 1.06
CA ILE A 33 -0.84 8.62 0.25
C ILE A 33 -1.37 7.69 -0.85
N ASN A 34 -2.39 6.88 -0.56
CA ASN A 34 -3.01 5.98 -1.52
C ASN A 34 -3.70 6.74 -2.66
N SER A 35 -4.35 7.86 -2.38
CA SER A 35 -4.93 8.73 -3.42
C SER A 35 -3.86 9.32 -4.34
N GLU A 36 -2.70 9.71 -3.78
CA GLU A 36 -1.56 10.17 -4.58
C GLU A 36 -0.99 9.03 -5.45
N ILE A 37 -0.88 7.81 -4.91
CA ILE A 37 -0.45 6.62 -5.67
C ILE A 37 -1.40 6.34 -6.82
N GLN A 38 -2.72 6.41 -6.60
CA GLN A 38 -3.73 6.21 -7.65
C GLN A 38 -3.55 7.23 -8.78
N THR A 39 -3.36 8.51 -8.42
CA THR A 39 -3.10 9.57 -9.40
C THR A 39 -1.83 9.31 -10.21
N LEU A 40 -0.75 8.87 -9.55
CA LEU A 40 0.51 8.52 -10.23
C LEU A 40 0.35 7.28 -11.13
N ASN A 41 -0.45 6.28 -10.73
CA ASN A 41 -0.73 5.10 -11.54
C ASN A 41 -1.54 5.46 -12.80
N ASP A 42 -2.48 6.39 -12.69
CA ASP A 42 -3.23 6.89 -13.85
C ASP A 42 -2.29 7.62 -14.83
N ILE A 43 -1.40 8.47 -14.31
CA ILE A 43 -0.35 9.12 -15.12
C ILE A 43 0.57 8.09 -15.76
N TYR A 44 0.99 7.07 -15.01
CA TYR A 44 1.84 6.01 -15.55
C TYR A 44 1.13 5.20 -16.65
N SER A 45 -0.17 4.96 -16.50
CA SER A 45 -0.99 4.28 -17.51
C SER A 45 -1.12 5.09 -18.79
N LEU A 46 -1.28 6.41 -18.69
CA LEU A 46 -1.26 7.31 -19.85
C LEU A 46 0.13 7.32 -20.51
N CYS A 47 1.19 7.39 -19.70
CA CYS A 47 2.55 7.41 -20.19
C CYS A 47 2.94 6.10 -20.90
N SER A 48 2.55 4.95 -20.35
CA SER A 48 2.81 3.65 -20.97
C SER A 48 2.11 3.54 -22.33
N GLY A 49 0.87 4.04 -22.45
CA GLY A 49 0.18 4.17 -23.73
C GLY A 49 0.94 5.05 -24.73
N LEU A 50 1.52 6.17 -24.27
CA LEU A 50 2.34 7.04 -25.11
C LEU A 50 3.63 6.36 -25.57
N VAL A 51 4.31 5.61 -24.69
CA VAL A 51 5.52 4.84 -25.05
C VAL A 51 5.18 3.75 -26.07
N LEU A 52 4.04 3.08 -25.94
CA LEU A 52 3.58 2.09 -26.91
C LEU A 52 3.32 2.70 -28.30
N ALA A 53 2.73 3.90 -28.34
CA ALA A 53 2.48 4.61 -29.60
C ALA A 53 3.73 5.26 -30.19
N ASN A 54 4.65 5.73 -29.35
CA ASN A 54 5.85 6.46 -29.76
C ASN A 54 7.01 6.25 -28.76
N PRO A 55 7.86 5.21 -28.97
CA PRO A 55 8.90 4.81 -28.02
C PRO A 55 10.17 5.67 -28.13
N THR A 56 10.05 6.98 -27.94
CA THR A 56 11.21 7.86 -27.83
C THR A 56 11.87 7.68 -26.46
N LYS A 57 13.18 7.97 -26.38
CA LYS A 57 13.92 7.97 -25.11
C LYS A 57 13.29 8.91 -24.08
N GLU A 58 12.82 10.08 -24.52
CA GLU A 58 12.15 11.06 -23.66
C GLU A 58 10.86 10.53 -23.04
N ASN A 59 10.05 9.80 -23.82
CA ASN A 59 8.82 9.18 -23.32
C ASN A 59 9.12 8.07 -22.32
N VAL A 60 10.13 7.24 -22.60
CA VAL A 60 10.59 6.17 -21.70
C VAL A 60 11.12 6.75 -20.39
N ASP A 61 11.99 7.78 -20.46
CA ASP A 61 12.55 8.43 -19.29
C ASP A 61 11.46 9.10 -18.43
N SER A 62 10.46 9.71 -19.08
CA SER A 62 9.30 10.30 -18.40
C SER A 62 8.47 9.24 -17.67
N CYS A 63 8.19 8.09 -18.28
CA CYS A 63 7.46 7.01 -17.60
C CYS A 63 8.25 6.41 -16.45
N ASN A 64 9.56 6.23 -16.63
CA ASN A 64 10.45 5.74 -15.59
C ASN A 64 10.50 6.70 -14.39
N PHE A 65 10.42 8.00 -14.63
CA PHE A 65 10.33 8.99 -13.56
C PHE A 65 9.03 8.87 -12.77
N VAL A 66 7.89 8.69 -13.43
CA VAL A 66 6.60 8.48 -12.75
C VAL A 66 6.62 7.17 -11.95
N TYR A 67 7.13 6.09 -12.54
CA TYR A 67 7.28 4.81 -11.87
C TYR A 67 8.12 4.91 -10.59
N LYS A 68 9.27 5.59 -10.63
CA LYS A 68 10.09 5.84 -9.43
C LYS A 68 9.36 6.63 -8.34
N LYS A 69 8.47 7.56 -8.72
CA LYS A 69 7.64 8.28 -7.75
C LYS A 69 6.60 7.38 -7.09
N ILE A 70 6.01 6.44 -7.84
CA ILE A 70 5.10 5.43 -7.30
C ILE A 70 5.85 4.58 -6.27
N GLU A 71 7.04 4.08 -6.59
CA GLU A 71 7.87 3.28 -5.67
C GLU A 71 8.18 4.05 -4.37
N TYR A 72 8.58 5.32 -4.49
CA TYR A 72 8.80 6.18 -3.32
C TYR A 72 7.56 6.31 -2.43
N LYS A 73 6.37 6.46 -3.03
CA LYS A 73 5.11 6.58 -2.29
C LYS A 73 4.70 5.27 -1.63
N ILE A 74 4.95 4.13 -2.27
CA ILE A 74 4.75 2.80 -1.66
C ILE A 74 5.67 2.63 -0.43
N ASP A 75 6.94 3.05 -0.53
CA ASP A 75 7.85 3.08 0.62
C ASP A 75 7.38 4.02 1.72
N GLU A 76 6.75 5.14 1.35
CA GLU A 76 6.13 6.06 2.30
C GLU A 76 4.96 5.39 3.06
N VAL A 77 4.12 4.59 2.39
CA VAL A 77 3.07 3.77 3.02
C VAL A 77 3.69 2.79 4.02
N LYS A 78 4.75 2.07 3.63
CA LYS A 78 5.44 1.12 4.52
C LYS A 78 5.97 1.78 5.80
N LYS A 79 6.46 3.02 5.69
CA LYS A 79 7.02 3.78 6.82
C LYS A 79 5.96 4.46 7.68
N LYS A 80 4.95 5.08 7.07
CA LYS A 80 3.95 5.91 7.76
C LYS A 80 2.67 5.18 8.12
N SER A 81 2.40 4.04 7.49
CA SER A 81 1.22 3.21 7.73
C SER A 81 1.57 1.71 7.81
N PRO A 82 2.53 1.31 8.67
CA PRO A 82 3.04 -0.05 8.74
C PRO A 82 1.99 -1.12 9.07
N TYR A 83 0.97 -0.84 9.89
CA TYR A 83 -0.05 -1.85 10.22
C TYR A 83 -1.02 -2.05 9.07
N ILE A 84 -1.38 -0.98 8.36
CA ILE A 84 -2.16 -1.10 7.12
C ILE A 84 -1.35 -1.85 6.06
N TYR A 85 -0.08 -1.48 5.84
CA TYR A 85 0.81 -2.17 4.89
C TYR A 85 0.94 -3.67 5.21
N PHE A 86 1.13 -4.01 6.48
CA PHE A 86 1.19 -5.41 6.92
C PHE A 86 -0.11 -6.16 6.61
N TYR A 87 -1.25 -5.56 6.96
CA TYR A 87 -2.56 -6.17 6.71
C TYR A 87 -2.81 -6.39 5.21
N THR A 88 -2.56 -5.39 4.38
CA THR A 88 -2.78 -5.49 2.94
C THR A 88 -1.85 -6.49 2.27
N LYS A 89 -0.60 -6.60 2.74
CA LYS A 89 0.41 -7.47 2.12
C LYS A 89 0.32 -8.94 2.53
N TYR A 90 -0.09 -9.23 3.77
CA TYR A 90 0.02 -10.58 4.34
C TYR A 90 -1.30 -11.19 4.83
N ILE A 91 -2.36 -10.38 4.99
CA ILE A 91 -3.65 -10.86 5.51
C ILE A 91 -4.76 -10.76 4.46
N SER A 92 -4.77 -9.70 3.66
CA SER A 92 -5.82 -9.45 2.66
C SER A 92 -5.57 -10.13 1.29
N GLU A 93 -4.37 -10.66 1.05
CA GLU A 93 -4.03 -11.51 -0.11
C GLU A 93 -4.35 -12.98 0.22
#